data_AF-A0AAP7DCV2-F1
#
_entry.id   AF-A0AAP7DCV2-F1
#
_cell.length_a   1.000
_cell.length_b   1.000
_cell.length_c   1.000
_cell.angle_alpha   90.00
_cell.angle_beta   90.00
_cell.angle_gamma   90.00
#
_symmetry.space_group_name_H-M   'P 1'
#
loop_
_entity.id
_entity.type
_entity.pdbx_description
1 polymer ?
#
loop_
_entity_poly.entity_id
_entity_poly.type
_entity_poly.pdbx_seq_one_letter_code
_entity_poly.pdbx_strand_id
1 'polypeptide(L)' 'MILQELKRHIEQQGCVSQKELAKKFSMSEDGVDAMLAVWIKKGKISRLVDTNKSRKVTRVRYSANGADELSLTVTM' A
#
# COMPACT_ATOMS: atom_id res chain seq x y z
N MET A 1 -14.03 10.06 -5.21
CA MET A 1 -14.01 9.45 -3.86
C MET A 1 -12.57 9.21 -3.45
N ILE A 2 -12.21 9.49 -2.19
CA ILE A 2 -10.83 9.50 -1.69
C ILE A 2 -10.05 8.20 -1.99
N LEU A 3 -10.75 7.06 -2.10
CA LEU A 3 -10.21 5.76 -2.49
C LEU A 3 -9.53 5.73 -3.87
N GLN A 4 -10.10 6.41 -4.86
CA GLN A 4 -9.54 6.48 -6.21
C GLN A 4 -8.33 7.40 -6.26
N GLU A 5 -8.33 8.48 -5.48
CA GLU A 5 -7.15 9.37 -5.34
C GLU A 5 -6.01 8.67 -4.63
N LEU A 6 -6.29 7.90 -3.58
CA LEU A 6 -5.30 7.10 -2.86
C LEU A 6 -4.61 6.12 -3.83
N LYS A 7 -5.41 5.38 -4.60
CA LYS A 7 -4.90 4.48 -5.64
C LYS A 7 -4.10 5.24 -6.71
N ARG A 8 -4.66 6.32 -7.27
CA ARG A 8 -4.00 7.12 -8.32
C ARG A 8 -2.67 7.70 -7.82
N HIS A 9 -2.61 8.08 -6.55
CA HIS A 9 -1.40 8.61 -5.96
C HIS A 9 -0.32 7.53 -5.83
N ILE A 10 -0.69 6.32 -5.41
CA ILE A 10 0.21 5.17 -5.36
C ILE A 10 0.65 4.76 -6.78
N GLU A 11 -0.24 4.82 -7.77
CA GLU A 11 0.09 4.58 -9.19
C GLU A 11 1.09 5.60 -9.74
N GLN A 12 0.96 6.88 -9.37
CA GLN A 12 1.89 7.93 -9.81
C GLN A 12 3.27 7.83 -9.16
N GLN A 13 3.36 7.42 -7.89
CA GLN A 13 4.63 7.26 -7.18
C GLN A 13 5.25 5.86 -7.34
N GLY A 14 4.47 4.88 -7.77
CA GLY A 14 4.86 3.46 -7.87
C GLY A 14 4.87 2.74 -6.52
N CYS A 15 5.56 3.28 -5.52
CA CYS A 15 5.65 2.71 -4.17
C CYS A 15 5.64 3.80 -3.10
N VAL A 16 4.76 3.67 -2.11
CA VAL A 16 4.52 4.69 -1.07
C VAL A 16 4.40 4.05 0.30
N SER A 17 4.96 4.66 1.32
CA SER A 17 4.86 4.16 2.70
C SER A 17 3.47 4.43 3.29
N GLN A 18 2.96 3.53 4.15
CA GLN A 18 1.69 3.74 4.86
C GLN A 18 1.65 5.08 5.60
N LYS A 19 2.77 5.46 6.22
CA LYS A 19 2.95 6.74 6.93
C LYS A 19 2.82 7.96 6.03
N GLU A 20 3.33 7.87 4.80
CA GLU A 20 3.27 8.98 3.85
C GLU A 20 1.84 9.19 3.36
N LEU A 21 1.12 8.10 3.10
CA LEU A 21 -0.31 8.16 2.76
C LEU A 21 -1.14 8.69 3.93
N ALA A 22 -0.91 8.19 5.14
CA ALA A 22 -1.59 8.66 6.35
C ALA A 22 -1.41 10.17 6.54
N LYS A 23 -0.18 10.66 6.39
CA LYS A 23 0.15 12.08 6.51
C LYS A 23 -0.46 12.92 5.37
N LYS A 24 -0.46 12.41 4.15
CA LYS A 24 -0.94 13.15 2.97
C LYS A 24 -2.45 13.24 2.89
N PHE A 25 -3.14 12.19 3.30
CA PHE A 25 -4.60 12.11 3.33
C PHE A 25 -5.18 12.49 4.71
N SER A 26 -4.33 12.98 5.64
CA SER A 26 -4.69 13.35 7.00
C SER A 26 -5.55 12.29 7.71
N MET A 27 -5.13 11.03 7.61
CA MET A 27 -5.86 9.88 8.13
C MET A 27 -4.95 8.93 8.92
N SER A 28 -5.53 8.06 9.74
CA SER A 28 -4.76 7.07 10.50
C SER A 28 -4.14 6.01 9.59
N GLU A 29 -3.01 5.43 10.02
CA GLU A 29 -2.34 4.33 9.31
C GLU A 29 -3.31 3.16 9.10
N ASP A 30 -4.11 2.80 10.10
CA ASP A 30 -5.15 1.76 10.00
C ASP A 30 -6.26 2.14 9.02
N GLY A 31 -6.63 3.43 8.97
CA GLY A 31 -7.59 3.93 7.99
C GLY A 31 -7.08 3.76 6.56
N VAL A 32 -5.78 4.03 6.32
CA VAL A 32 -5.14 3.80 5.01
C VAL A 32 -5.22 2.32 4.65
N ASP A 33 -4.90 1.42 5.58
CA ASP A 33 -4.93 -0.03 5.33
C ASP A 33 -6.36 -0.51 5.03
N ALA A 34 -7.36 -0.03 5.79
CA ALA A 34 -8.76 -0.35 5.54
C ALA A 34 -9.24 0.12 4.16
N MET A 35 -8.81 1.32 3.73
CA MET A 35 -9.14 1.83 2.40
C MET A 35 -8.43 1.04 1.29
N LEU A 36 -7.16 0.71 1.49
CA LEU A 36 -6.37 -0.04 0.50
C LEU A 36 -6.73 -1.53 0.46
N ALA A 37 -7.30 -2.10 1.51
CA ALA A 37 -7.75 -3.49 1.56
C ALA A 37 -8.69 -3.84 0.40
N VAL A 38 -9.55 -2.90 -0.02
CA VAL A 38 -10.45 -3.10 -1.17
C VAL A 38 -9.66 -3.27 -2.47
N TRP A 39 -8.58 -2.49 -2.65
CA TRP A 39 -7.73 -2.54 -3.85
C TRP A 39 -6.75 -3.71 -3.83
N ILE A 40 -6.26 -4.07 -2.63
CA ILE A 40 -5.46 -5.27 -2.40
C ILE A 40 -6.27 -6.52 -2.75
N LYS A 41 -7.51 -6.61 -2.27
CA LYS A 41 -8.43 -7.70 -2.61
C LYS A 41 -8.75 -7.78 -4.11
N LYS A 42 -8.70 -6.63 -4.81
CA LYS A 42 -8.86 -6.54 -6.27
C LYS A 42 -7.55 -6.80 -7.05
N GLY A 43 -6.43 -7.05 -6.38
CA GLY A 43 -5.12 -7.26 -7.01
C GLY A 43 -4.50 -6.02 -7.67
N LYS A 44 -5.04 -4.83 -7.39
CA LYS A 44 -4.55 -3.57 -8.00
C LYS A 44 -3.40 -2.95 -7.20
N ILE A 45 -3.30 -3.26 -5.92
CA ILE A 45 -2.28 -2.73 -5.01
C ILE A 45 -1.66 -3.90 -4.24
N SER A 46 -0.35 -3.93 -4.16
CA SER A 46 0.41 -4.87 -3.34
C SER A 46 0.83 -4.20 -2.05
N ARG A 47 0.70 -4.92 -0.94
CA ARG A 47 1.17 -4.49 0.39
C ARG A 47 2.49 -5.19 0.68
N LEU A 48 3.56 -4.41 0.82
CA LEU A 48 4.87 -4.88 1.25
C LEU A 48 5.01 -4.61 2.74
N VAL A 49 5.18 -5.67 3.52
CA VAL A 49 5.34 -5.59 4.97
C VAL A 49 6.73 -6.08 5.32
N ASP A 50 7.61 -5.17 5.68
CA ASP A 50 8.94 -5.49 6.19
C ASP A 50 8.78 -5.96 7.65
N THR A 51 9.27 -7.15 7.96
CA THR A 51 9.27 -7.70 9.32
C THR A 51 10.69 -7.93 9.81
N ASN A 52 10.95 -7.68 11.10
CA ASN A 52 12.26 -7.97 11.70
C ASN A 52 12.36 -9.44 12.14
N LYS A 53 13.56 -9.92 12.52
CA LYS A 53 13.85 -11.28 13.05
C LYS A 53 12.91 -11.74 14.18
N SER A 54 12.30 -10.81 14.93
CA SER A 54 11.26 -11.10 15.93
C SER A 54 9.81 -11.06 15.41
N ARG A 55 9.59 -11.15 14.08
CA ARG A 55 8.29 -11.03 13.40
C ARG A 55 7.50 -9.75 13.71
N LYS A 56 8.17 -8.69 14.18
CA LYS A 56 7.54 -7.38 14.35
C LYS A 56 7.55 -6.65 13.01
N VAL A 57 6.39 -6.14 12.61
CA VAL A 57 6.24 -5.25 11.45
C VAL A 57 7.02 -3.98 11.72
N THR A 58 8.05 -3.71 10.92
CA THR A 58 8.88 -2.51 11.02
C THR A 58 8.46 -1.45 10.03
N ARG A 59 7.94 -1.86 8.87
CA ARG A 59 7.53 -0.93 7.82
C ARG A 59 6.44 -1.55 6.95
N VAL A 60 5.46 -0.73 6.59
CA VAL A 60 4.42 -1.08 5.61
C VAL A 60 4.52 -0.12 4.44
N ARG A 61 4.58 -0.67 3.24
CA ARG A 61 4.63 0.03 1.96
C ARG A 61 3.55 -0.52 1.05
N TYR A 62 3.03 0.33 0.18
CA TYR A 62 2.05 -0.03 -0.83
C TYR A 62 2.62 0.28 -2.19
N SER A 63 2.52 -0.66 -3.11
CA SER A 63 2.86 -0.45 -4.51
C SER A 63 1.65 -0.68 -5.39
N ALA A 64 1.49 0.15 -6.42
CA ALA A 64 0.49 -0.13 -7.44
C ALA A 64 1.02 -1.24 -8.35
N ASN A 65 0.18 -2.23 -8.65
CA ASN A 65 0.51 -3.18 -9.70
C ASN A 65 0.16 -2.51 -11.03
N GLY A 66 1.17 -2.25 -11.86
CA GLY A 66 1.00 -1.71 -13.20
C GLY A 66 0.09 -2.59 -14.04
N ALA A 67 -0.59 -2.00 -15.02
CA ALA A 67 -1.57 -2.69 -15.87
C ALA A 67 -1.01 -3.88 -16.67
N ASP A 68 0.32 -4.03 -16.71
CA ASP A 68 1.05 -5.07 -17.46
C ASP A 68 1.98 -5.92 -16.56
N GLU A 69 1.94 -5.73 -15.23
CA GLU A 69 2.84 -6.42 -14.31
C GLU A 69 2.08 -7.35 -13.36
N LEU A 70 2.43 -8.63 -13.44
CA LEU A 70 1.96 -9.71 -12.58
C LEU A 70 2.09 -9.32 -11.11
N SER A 71 1.04 -9.59 -10.32
CA SER A 71 1.05 -9.39 -8.87
C SER A 71 2.09 -10.32 -8.22
N LEU A 72 3.29 -9.82 -7.98
CA LEU A 72 4.36 -10.54 -7.31
C LEU A 72 4.39 -10.17 -5.83
N THR A 73 4.18 -11.17 -4.96
CA THR A 73 4.43 -11.03 -3.52
C THR A 73 5.88 -11.41 -3.27
N VAL A 74 6.76 -10.42 -3.06
CA VAL A 74 8.15 -10.68 -2.64
C VAL A 74 8.20 -10.65 -1.12
N THR A 75 8.61 -11.77 -0.52
CA THR A 75 8.96 -11.86 0.91
C THR A 75 10.46 -11.65 1.01
N MET A 76 10.91 -10.58 1.68
CA MET A 76 12.32 -10.37 2.07
C MET A 76 12.43 -10.23 3.58
#